data_AF-A0AA85KJ71-F1
#
_entry.id   AF-A0AA85KJ71-F1
#
_cell.length_a   1.000
_cell.length_b   1.000
_cell.length_c   1.000
_cell.angle_alpha   90.00
_cell.angle_beta   90.00
_cell.angle_gamma   90.00
#
_symmetry.space_group_name_H-M   'P 1'
#
loop_
_entity.id
_entity.type
_entity.pdbx_description
1 polymer ?
#
loop_
_entity_poly.entity_id
_entity_poly.type
_entity_poly.pdbx_seq_one_letter_code
_entity_poly.pdbx_strand_id
1 'polypeptide(L)'
;MKIDRKKILNRCGYDQNECMLLAKHLSACPDDMLISELKQINVWNYGKCELGLWADVLDRLDAILENAVTKTGKWMLRLDTPGNSSLVDKVVTILEFTGHLIEHSIYRFLYGSWPHILALFGSSNLDVLLAVLGLSYNFSKRSNFFIRLDSTNKQMILERLVSIAETWGGAENGFGLAECCDPKHFPETAGNVYFEYRPDHGGRSSTNQNLANPGDQSTSSNTLGTIVLQALHRRNQSPSEIMEELLAQHPVPVSRQMALFSRVRLATYFSDPTQRHKCIRARLQALSILSYTFEVDERYLYPSLLDELVEVLGLPDGQYLGIKACALRTLTAIVNSHRWGINWGSLVGSTGLSSYHGILPNLTRKWVQGLVDGTIKAPAGSTNQHFTTALLSFLYHLACYEENSGPGNTQNAPLSSSGVLDTMMQLISWHSRIMII
;
A
#
# COMPACT_ATOMS: atom_id res chain seq x y z
N MET A 1 16.11 -17.88 3.52
CA MET A 1 16.36 -17.22 4.83
C MET A 1 16.97 -18.27 5.78
N LYS A 2 17.48 -17.91 6.97
CA LYS A 2 17.92 -18.91 7.97
C LYS A 2 17.36 -18.51 9.31
N ILE A 3 16.21 -19.09 9.67
CA ILE A 3 15.58 -18.84 10.98
C ILE A 3 16.51 -19.36 12.07
N ASP A 4 16.79 -18.51 13.06
CA ASP A 4 17.50 -18.90 14.27
C ASP A 4 16.58 -19.77 15.14
N ARG A 5 16.64 -21.08 14.91
CA ARG A 5 15.81 -22.12 15.56
C ARG A 5 15.97 -22.15 17.09
N LYS A 6 16.99 -21.48 17.66
CA LYS A 6 17.20 -21.40 19.11
C LYS A 6 16.23 -20.44 19.81
N LYS A 7 15.51 -19.60 19.06
CA LYS A 7 14.54 -18.64 19.60
C LYS A 7 13.08 -19.13 19.55
N ILE A 8 12.83 -20.35 19.06
CA ILE A 8 11.48 -20.93 19.02
C ILE A 8 11.14 -21.44 20.44
N LEU A 9 10.32 -20.68 21.16
CA LEU A 9 9.77 -21.10 22.46
C LEU A 9 8.61 -22.07 22.22
N ASN A 10 8.72 -23.28 22.76
CA ASN A 10 7.82 -24.40 22.49
C ASN A 10 6.50 -24.33 23.29
N ARG A 11 5.81 -23.18 23.28
CA ARG A 11 4.50 -22.99 23.94
C ARG A 11 3.63 -22.01 23.18
N CYS A 12 2.96 -22.47 22.12
CA CYS A 12 1.85 -21.74 21.55
C CYS A 12 0.54 -22.07 22.29
N GLY A 13 -0.28 -21.07 22.58
CA GLY A 13 -1.61 -21.24 23.19
C GLY A 13 -2.75 -21.48 22.18
N TYR A 14 -2.45 -21.66 20.90
CA TYR A 14 -3.44 -21.89 19.83
C TYR A 14 -3.33 -23.34 19.32
N ASP A 15 -4.44 -23.92 18.87
CA ASP A 15 -4.39 -25.13 18.04
C ASP A 15 -3.83 -24.77 16.66
N GLN A 16 -2.73 -25.42 16.28
CA GLN A 16 -2.00 -25.17 15.03
C GLN A 16 -2.02 -26.36 14.08
N ASN A 17 -2.82 -27.39 14.33
CA ASN A 17 -2.78 -28.65 13.58
C ASN A 17 -2.97 -28.45 12.07
N GLU A 18 -3.97 -27.65 11.66
CA GLU A 18 -4.22 -27.38 10.24
C GLU A 18 -3.08 -26.60 9.59
N CYS A 19 -2.57 -25.56 10.27
CA CYS A 19 -1.38 -24.83 9.81
C CYS A 19 -0.15 -25.75 9.70
N MET A 20 0.06 -26.65 10.66
CA MET A 20 1.16 -27.63 10.66
C MET A 20 1.07 -28.55 9.44
N LEU A 21 -0.10 -29.10 9.16
CA LEU A 21 -0.32 -29.99 8.03
C LEU A 21 -0.09 -29.25 6.70
N LEU A 22 -0.63 -28.04 6.57
CA LEU A 22 -0.46 -27.23 5.37
C LEU A 22 1.02 -26.81 5.17
N ALA A 23 1.69 -26.33 6.21
CA ALA A 23 3.09 -25.94 6.14
C ALA A 23 3.99 -27.14 5.75
N LYS A 24 3.71 -28.33 6.31
CA LYS A 24 4.42 -29.57 5.95
C LYS A 24 4.13 -30.00 4.51
N HIS A 25 2.89 -29.86 4.03
CA HIS A 25 2.54 -30.15 2.65
C HIS A 25 3.28 -29.22 1.69
N LEU A 26 3.19 -27.91 1.93
CA LEU A 26 3.84 -26.88 1.10
C LEU A 26 5.37 -26.89 1.21
N SER A 27 5.96 -27.43 2.28
CA SER A 27 7.43 -27.58 2.35
C SER A 27 7.93 -28.78 1.56
N ALA A 28 7.10 -29.82 1.41
CA ALA A 28 7.46 -31.07 0.72
C ALA A 28 6.96 -31.15 -0.73
N CYS A 29 6.02 -30.29 -1.15
CA CYS A 29 5.47 -30.34 -2.50
C CYS A 29 6.55 -29.99 -3.55
N PRO A 30 6.50 -30.58 -4.76
CA PRO A 30 7.40 -30.21 -5.86
C PRO A 30 7.42 -28.71 -6.19
N ASP A 31 8.55 -28.18 -6.66
CA ASP A 31 8.73 -26.75 -6.96
C ASP A 31 7.81 -26.24 -8.08
N ASP A 32 7.48 -27.09 -9.05
CA ASP A 32 6.55 -26.80 -10.15
C ASP A 32 5.09 -26.69 -9.66
N MET A 33 4.73 -27.40 -8.59
CA MET A 33 3.40 -27.39 -7.99
C MET A 33 3.22 -26.32 -6.91
N LEU A 34 4.31 -25.85 -6.29
CA LEU A 34 4.25 -24.93 -5.14
C LEU A 34 3.36 -23.71 -5.41
N ILE A 35 3.57 -23.02 -6.53
CA ILE A 35 2.84 -21.78 -6.84
C ILE A 35 1.36 -22.06 -7.11
N SER A 36 1.03 -23.18 -7.76
CA SER A 36 -0.38 -23.56 -7.96
C SER A 36 -1.09 -23.88 -6.66
N GLU A 37 -0.42 -24.52 -5.70
CA GLU A 37 -0.98 -24.78 -4.37
C GLU A 37 -1.21 -23.47 -3.60
N LEU A 38 -0.25 -22.53 -3.64
CA LEU A 38 -0.42 -21.22 -3.02
C LEU A 38 -1.62 -20.44 -3.59
N LYS A 39 -1.86 -20.52 -4.90
CA LYS A 39 -3.00 -19.85 -5.56
C LYS A 39 -4.36 -20.37 -5.11
N GLN A 40 -4.44 -21.60 -4.59
CA GLN A 40 -5.70 -22.13 -4.05
C GLN A 40 -6.06 -21.47 -2.71
N ILE A 41 -5.10 -20.84 -2.04
CA ILE A 41 -5.29 -20.17 -0.75
C ILE A 41 -5.65 -18.70 -1.00
N ASN A 42 -6.90 -18.47 -1.38
CA ASN A 42 -7.45 -17.12 -1.55
C ASN A 42 -8.04 -16.54 -0.24
N VAL A 43 -8.30 -17.39 0.75
CA VAL A 43 -8.78 -17.03 2.09
C VAL A 43 -8.13 -17.92 3.13
N TRP A 44 -7.77 -17.31 4.25
CA TRP A 44 -7.12 -18.01 5.35
C TRP A 44 -8.14 -18.66 6.29
N ASN A 45 -8.24 -19.99 6.22
CA ASN A 45 -9.17 -20.78 7.03
C ASN A 45 -8.49 -21.68 8.07
N TYR A 46 -7.16 -21.59 8.23
CA TYR A 46 -6.34 -22.54 8.98
C TYR A 46 -6.07 -22.15 10.44
N GLY A 47 -6.77 -21.13 10.95
CA GLY A 47 -6.56 -20.59 12.29
C GLY A 47 -5.28 -19.74 12.44
N LYS A 48 -4.98 -19.34 13.68
CA LYS A 48 -3.82 -18.49 14.00
C LYS A 48 -2.59 -19.34 14.34
N CYS A 49 -1.41 -18.97 13.82
CA CYS A 49 -0.18 -19.78 13.98
C CYS A 49 1.05 -18.97 14.38
N GLU A 50 2.13 -19.66 14.73
CA GLU A 50 3.47 -19.07 14.86
C GLU A 50 4.13 -18.97 13.49
N LEU A 51 4.72 -17.81 13.18
CA LEU A 51 5.41 -17.65 11.90
C LEU A 51 6.60 -18.62 11.75
N GLY A 52 7.23 -19.02 12.86
CA GLY A 52 8.35 -19.97 12.86
C GLY A 52 7.99 -21.36 12.30
N LEU A 53 6.71 -21.75 12.33
CA LEU A 53 6.20 -22.98 11.73
C LEU A 53 6.46 -23.05 10.21
N TRP A 54 6.42 -21.89 9.56
CA TRP A 54 6.45 -21.75 8.11
C TRP A 54 7.87 -21.62 7.57
N ALA A 55 8.89 -21.86 8.40
CA ALA A 55 10.29 -21.64 8.07
C ALA A 55 10.70 -22.24 6.72
N ASP A 56 10.48 -23.54 6.55
CA ASP A 56 10.93 -24.25 5.36
C ASP A 56 10.15 -23.81 4.10
N VAL A 57 8.87 -23.44 4.25
CA VAL A 57 8.08 -22.87 3.15
C VAL A 57 8.63 -21.50 2.77
N LEU A 58 8.78 -20.60 3.76
CA LEU A 58 9.28 -19.24 3.56
C LEU A 58 10.68 -19.22 2.96
N ASP A 59 11.56 -20.16 3.33
CA ASP A 59 12.90 -20.28 2.73
C ASP A 59 12.85 -20.61 1.23
N ARG A 60 11.89 -21.43 0.79
CA ARG A 60 11.65 -21.68 -0.65
C ARG A 60 11.14 -20.44 -1.36
N LEU A 61 10.20 -19.71 -0.74
CA LEU A 61 9.64 -18.49 -1.32
C LEU A 61 10.70 -17.38 -1.41
N ASP A 62 11.56 -17.28 -0.40
CA ASP A 62 12.69 -16.35 -0.31
C ASP A 62 13.65 -16.52 -1.48
N ALA A 63 13.99 -17.76 -1.87
CA ALA A 63 14.84 -18.03 -3.02
C ALA A 63 14.23 -17.53 -4.36
N ILE A 64 12.90 -17.62 -4.50
CA ILE A 64 12.20 -17.10 -5.69
C ILE A 64 12.23 -15.56 -5.68
N LEU A 65 12.00 -14.95 -4.51
CA LEU A 65 12.08 -13.49 -4.34
C LEU A 65 13.50 -12.97 -4.62
N GLU A 66 14.54 -13.66 -4.12
CA GLU A 66 15.94 -13.33 -4.36
C GLU A 66 16.28 -13.32 -5.86
N ASN A 67 15.88 -14.37 -6.58
CA ASN A 67 16.04 -14.44 -8.03
C ASN A 67 15.30 -13.29 -8.74
N ALA A 68 14.08 -12.97 -8.30
CA ALA A 68 13.28 -11.90 -8.89
C ALA A 68 13.94 -10.52 -8.73
N VAL A 69 14.51 -10.22 -7.56
CA VAL A 69 15.08 -8.89 -7.25
C VAL A 69 16.53 -8.72 -7.69
N THR A 70 17.14 -9.75 -8.27
CA THR A 70 18.50 -9.65 -8.83
C THR A 70 18.56 -8.53 -9.86
N LYS A 71 19.54 -7.62 -9.73
CA LYS A 71 19.69 -6.47 -10.63
C LYS A 71 20.25 -6.90 -11.98
N THR A 72 19.64 -6.45 -13.07
CA THR A 72 20.14 -6.62 -14.46
C THR A 72 20.79 -5.35 -15.01
N GLY A 73 20.93 -4.32 -14.17
CA GLY A 73 21.54 -3.03 -14.46
C GLY A 73 21.70 -2.21 -13.17
N LYS A 74 21.70 -0.87 -13.23
CA LYS A 74 21.75 -0.03 -12.03
C LYS A 74 20.43 -0.03 -11.26
N TRP A 75 19.31 -0.22 -11.95
CA TRP A 75 17.96 -0.15 -11.39
C TRP A 75 17.10 -1.38 -11.70
N MET A 76 17.09 -1.86 -12.93
CA MET A 76 16.18 -2.89 -13.41
C MET A 76 16.35 -4.18 -12.62
N LEU A 77 15.22 -4.75 -12.19
CA LEU A 77 15.16 -6.05 -11.54
C LEU A 77 14.96 -7.14 -12.60
N ARG A 78 15.44 -8.36 -12.34
CA ARG A 78 15.25 -9.51 -13.24
C ARG A 78 13.78 -9.70 -13.61
N LEU A 79 12.86 -9.57 -12.65
CA LEU A 79 11.42 -9.73 -12.92
C LEU A 79 10.85 -8.69 -13.91
N ASP A 80 11.49 -7.52 -14.04
CA ASP A 80 11.03 -6.45 -14.91
C ASP A 80 11.53 -6.62 -16.35
N THR A 81 12.45 -7.55 -16.60
CA THR A 81 12.95 -7.80 -17.96
C THR A 81 11.86 -8.41 -18.86
N PRO A 82 11.82 -8.07 -20.16
CA PRO A 82 10.81 -8.61 -21.08
C PRO A 82 10.75 -10.14 -21.08
N GLY A 83 9.54 -10.70 -21.12
CA GLY A 83 9.31 -12.15 -21.14
C GLY A 83 9.21 -12.84 -19.78
N ASN A 84 9.39 -12.13 -18.66
CA ASN A 84 9.32 -12.70 -17.30
C ASN A 84 7.92 -12.64 -16.65
N SER A 85 6.84 -12.64 -17.43
CA SER A 85 5.47 -12.62 -16.91
C SER A 85 5.15 -13.77 -15.94
N SER A 86 5.74 -14.95 -16.16
CA SER A 86 5.62 -16.07 -15.21
C SER A 86 6.26 -15.75 -13.86
N LEU A 87 7.44 -15.10 -13.85
CA LEU A 87 8.11 -14.73 -12.60
C LEU A 87 7.34 -13.64 -11.85
N VAL A 88 6.75 -12.68 -12.56
CA VAL A 88 5.83 -11.69 -11.99
C VAL A 88 4.66 -12.37 -11.27
N ASP A 89 3.98 -13.31 -11.94
CA ASP A 89 2.86 -14.06 -11.38
C ASP A 89 3.26 -14.86 -10.12
N LYS A 90 4.44 -15.50 -10.13
CA LYS A 90 4.99 -16.17 -8.94
C LYS A 90 5.21 -15.20 -7.78
N VAL A 91 5.84 -14.06 -8.04
CA VAL A 91 6.13 -13.05 -7.01
C VAL A 91 4.84 -12.48 -6.41
N VAL A 92 3.86 -12.12 -7.24
CA VAL A 92 2.55 -11.63 -6.76
C VAL A 92 1.89 -12.68 -5.86
N THR A 93 1.82 -13.93 -6.31
CA THR A 93 1.25 -15.05 -5.53
C THR A 93 1.95 -15.22 -4.19
N ILE A 94 3.29 -15.16 -4.18
CA ILE A 94 4.10 -15.27 -2.95
C ILE A 94 3.78 -14.13 -1.97
N LEU A 95 3.71 -12.89 -2.47
CA LEU A 95 3.44 -11.72 -1.64
C LEU A 95 2.03 -11.74 -1.06
N GLU A 96 1.02 -12.16 -1.84
CA GLU A 96 -0.36 -12.30 -1.38
C GLU A 96 -0.51 -13.40 -0.33
N PHE A 97 0.05 -14.59 -0.59
CA PHE A 97 0.11 -15.67 0.39
C PHE A 97 0.81 -15.25 1.68
N THR A 98 1.97 -14.61 1.56
CA THR A 98 2.72 -14.09 2.71
C THR A 98 1.89 -13.04 3.45
N GLY A 99 1.13 -12.21 2.73
CA GLY A 99 0.19 -11.27 3.31
C GLY A 99 -0.84 -11.95 4.22
N HIS A 100 -1.49 -13.00 3.73
CA HIS A 100 -2.43 -13.80 4.52
C HIS A 100 -1.76 -14.44 5.74
N LEU A 101 -0.61 -15.08 5.54
CA LEU A 101 0.15 -15.70 6.64
C LEU A 101 0.53 -14.68 7.72
N ILE A 102 0.99 -13.49 7.33
CA ILE A 102 1.37 -12.44 8.28
C ILE A 102 0.15 -11.96 9.08
N GLU A 103 -1.01 -11.76 8.44
CA GLU A 103 -2.22 -11.34 9.15
C GLU A 103 -2.62 -12.34 10.25
N HIS A 104 -2.48 -13.63 9.98
CA HIS A 104 -2.87 -14.73 10.87
C HIS A 104 -1.73 -15.36 11.68
N SER A 105 -0.57 -14.71 11.77
CA SER A 105 0.57 -15.19 12.55
C SER A 105 0.95 -14.33 13.75
N ILE A 106 1.56 -14.96 14.76
CA ILE A 106 2.33 -14.31 15.83
C ILE A 106 3.82 -14.40 15.55
N TYR A 107 4.62 -13.67 16.33
CA TYR A 107 6.08 -13.58 16.17
C TYR A 107 6.52 -13.15 14.76
N ARG A 108 5.76 -12.23 14.16
CA ARG A 108 6.01 -11.66 12.82
C ARG A 108 7.39 -11.03 12.64
N PHE A 109 8.06 -10.65 13.73
CA PHE A 109 9.44 -10.16 13.71
C PHE A 109 10.44 -11.18 13.15
N LEU A 110 10.04 -12.45 13.07
CA LEU A 110 10.82 -13.50 12.44
C LEU A 110 10.85 -13.35 10.91
N TYR A 111 9.99 -12.57 10.25
CA TYR A 111 10.01 -12.44 8.80
C TYR A 111 11.27 -11.72 8.30
N GLY A 112 12.17 -12.45 7.64
CA GLY A 112 13.50 -11.97 7.24
C GLY A 112 13.63 -11.48 5.80
N SER A 113 12.65 -11.72 4.93
CA SER A 113 12.73 -11.43 3.48
C SER A 113 12.51 -9.96 3.11
N TRP A 114 12.53 -9.05 4.09
CA TRP A 114 12.34 -7.61 3.87
C TRP A 114 13.31 -6.94 2.88
N PRO A 115 14.59 -7.35 2.77
CA PRO A 115 15.47 -6.82 1.73
C PRO A 115 14.92 -7.02 0.31
N HIS A 116 14.28 -8.17 0.04
CA HIS A 116 13.63 -8.42 -1.25
C HIS A 116 12.38 -7.56 -1.41
N ILE A 117 11.55 -7.42 -0.37
CA ILE A 117 10.36 -6.56 -0.41
C ILE A 117 10.75 -5.10 -0.68
N LEU A 118 11.82 -4.61 -0.03
CA LEU A 118 12.37 -3.27 -0.26
C LEU A 118 12.82 -3.05 -1.71
N ALA A 119 13.44 -4.05 -2.33
CA ALA A 119 13.82 -3.99 -3.73
C ALA A 119 12.59 -3.97 -4.66
N LEU A 120 11.55 -4.77 -4.35
CA LEU A 120 10.33 -4.89 -5.16
C LEU A 120 9.48 -3.61 -5.20
N PHE A 121 9.60 -2.69 -4.23
CA PHE A 121 9.03 -1.34 -4.36
C PHE A 121 9.51 -0.62 -5.65
N GLY A 122 10.71 -0.96 -6.12
CA GLY A 122 11.34 -0.44 -7.33
C GLY A 122 10.99 -1.21 -8.60
N SER A 123 10.02 -2.15 -8.55
CA SER A 123 9.55 -2.85 -9.74
C SER A 123 8.79 -1.91 -10.68
N SER A 124 8.95 -2.14 -11.98
CA SER A 124 8.13 -1.54 -13.03
C SER A 124 6.72 -2.11 -13.08
N ASN A 125 6.47 -3.30 -12.55
CA ASN A 125 5.16 -3.93 -12.60
C ASN A 125 4.27 -3.43 -11.45
N LEU A 126 3.12 -2.82 -11.77
CA LEU A 126 2.22 -2.28 -10.75
C LEU A 126 1.48 -3.36 -9.95
N ASP A 127 1.29 -4.58 -10.46
CA ASP A 127 0.69 -5.68 -9.67
C ASP A 127 1.65 -6.13 -8.57
N VAL A 128 2.94 -6.21 -8.88
CA VAL A 128 4.00 -6.45 -7.88
C VAL A 128 4.01 -5.35 -6.84
N LEU A 129 3.96 -4.08 -7.26
CA LEU A 129 3.92 -2.95 -6.33
C LEU A 129 2.70 -3.03 -5.39
N LEU A 130 1.51 -3.32 -5.93
CA LEU A 130 0.28 -3.45 -5.15
C LEU A 130 0.36 -4.63 -4.16
N ALA A 131 0.96 -5.75 -4.55
CA ALA A 131 1.18 -6.89 -3.67
C ALA A 131 2.19 -6.57 -2.55
N VAL A 132 3.27 -5.85 -2.86
CA VAL A 132 4.24 -5.32 -1.88
C VAL A 132 3.56 -4.39 -0.88
N LEU A 133 2.73 -3.47 -1.35
CA LEU A 133 1.96 -2.56 -0.49
C LEU A 133 0.92 -3.31 0.35
N GLY A 134 0.27 -4.34 -0.21
CA GLY A 134 -0.64 -5.22 0.52
C GLY A 134 0.04 -5.93 1.69
N LEU A 135 1.20 -6.55 1.43
CA LEU A 135 2.00 -7.18 2.48
C LEU A 135 2.46 -6.16 3.53
N SER A 136 2.94 -4.99 3.09
CA SER A 136 3.38 -3.90 3.96
C SER A 136 2.24 -3.40 4.86
N TYR A 137 1.01 -3.31 4.34
CA TYR A 137 -0.18 -2.95 5.11
C TYR A 137 -0.50 -3.96 6.22
N ASN A 138 -0.31 -5.26 5.98
CA ASN A 138 -0.52 -6.28 7.01
C ASN A 138 0.50 -6.17 8.15
N PHE A 139 1.70 -5.64 7.88
CA PHE A 139 2.68 -5.29 8.90
C PHE A 139 2.37 -3.98 9.65
N SER A 140 1.61 -3.04 9.08
CA SER A 140 1.31 -1.75 9.72
C SER A 140 0.13 -1.78 10.68
N LYS A 141 -1.03 -2.30 10.26
CA LYS A 141 -2.32 -2.11 10.98
C LYS A 141 -2.36 -2.72 12.39
N ARG A 142 -1.71 -3.88 12.58
CA ARG A 142 -1.87 -4.73 13.78
C ARG A 142 -0.55 -5.24 14.33
N SER A 143 0.56 -4.60 13.99
CA SER A 143 1.88 -5.05 14.45
C SER A 143 2.76 -3.88 14.85
N ASN A 144 3.46 -4.04 15.97
CA ASN A 144 4.63 -3.23 16.31
C ASN A 144 5.86 -3.69 15.51
N PHE A 145 5.67 -4.28 14.32
CA PHE A 145 6.75 -4.81 13.49
C PHE A 145 7.65 -3.66 13.02
N PHE A 146 7.09 -2.67 12.34
CA PHE A 146 7.85 -1.52 11.84
C PHE A 146 8.46 -0.65 12.94
N ILE A 147 7.87 -0.64 14.14
CA ILE A 147 8.45 0.03 15.32
C ILE A 147 9.75 -0.66 15.76
N ARG A 148 9.83 -1.98 15.62
CA ARG A 148 10.99 -2.81 16.03
C ARG A 148 11.98 -3.09 14.91
N LEU A 149 11.70 -2.62 13.69
CA LEU A 149 12.62 -2.73 12.57
C LEU A 149 13.85 -1.86 12.83
N ASP A 150 15.00 -2.25 12.30
CA ASP A 150 16.20 -1.42 12.35
C ASP A 150 15.98 -0.07 11.65
N SER A 151 16.73 0.94 12.08
CA SER A 151 16.57 2.31 11.61
C SER A 151 16.80 2.46 10.10
N THR A 152 17.73 1.69 9.53
CA THR A 152 18.05 1.73 8.10
C THR A 152 16.87 1.24 7.27
N ASN A 153 16.36 0.04 7.55
CA ASN A 153 15.20 -0.48 6.81
C ASN A 153 13.95 0.38 7.04
N LYS A 154 13.75 0.90 8.27
CA LYS A 154 12.63 1.80 8.57
C LYS A 154 12.70 3.08 7.73
N GLN A 155 13.88 3.67 7.59
CA GLN A 155 14.10 4.84 6.75
C GLN A 155 13.86 4.53 5.27
N MET A 156 14.34 3.39 4.77
CA MET A 156 14.11 2.99 3.38
C MET A 156 12.63 2.76 3.07
N ILE A 157 11.87 2.14 3.99
CA ILE A 157 10.42 1.96 3.84
C ILE A 157 9.74 3.33 3.81
N LEU A 158 10.07 4.22 4.74
CA LEU A 158 9.52 5.58 4.77
C LEU A 158 9.77 6.31 3.44
N GLU A 159 11.00 6.33 2.95
CA GLU A 159 11.36 6.96 1.68
C GLU A 159 10.58 6.38 0.49
N ARG A 160 10.41 5.05 0.44
CA ARG A 160 9.67 4.38 -0.63
C ARG A 160 8.19 4.74 -0.58
N LEU A 161 7.58 4.67 0.59
CA LEU A 161 6.17 5.01 0.78
C LEU A 161 5.90 6.49 0.48
N VAL A 162 6.75 7.40 0.96
CA VAL A 162 6.67 8.83 0.68
C VAL A 162 6.78 9.10 -0.83
N SER A 163 7.72 8.45 -1.52
CA SER A 163 7.88 8.59 -2.97
C SER A 163 6.64 8.15 -3.76
N ILE A 164 5.93 7.13 -3.27
CA ILE A 164 4.71 6.60 -3.90
C ILE A 164 3.47 7.43 -3.53
N ALA A 165 3.44 7.93 -2.29
CA ALA A 165 2.36 8.74 -1.76
C ALA A 165 2.36 10.18 -2.33
N GLU A 166 3.50 10.62 -2.86
CA GLU A 166 3.71 11.95 -3.42
C GLU A 166 2.54 12.39 -4.31
N THR A 167 2.13 13.64 -4.11
CA THR A 167 1.02 14.25 -4.83
C THR A 167 1.43 14.58 -6.26
N TRP A 168 0.66 14.09 -7.22
CA TRP A 168 0.85 14.30 -8.66
C TRP A 168 -0.35 14.97 -9.33
N GLY A 169 -1.31 15.44 -8.53
CA GLY A 169 -2.58 16.03 -8.95
C GLY A 169 -3.23 16.80 -7.80
N GLY A 170 -4.54 16.89 -7.79
CA GLY A 170 -5.35 17.61 -6.80
C GLY A 170 -6.07 18.79 -7.43
N ALA A 171 -7.07 19.33 -6.71
CA ALA A 171 -7.83 20.51 -7.17
C ALA A 171 -6.92 21.67 -7.64
N GLU A 172 -5.77 21.85 -6.98
CA GLU A 172 -4.76 22.86 -7.33
C GLU A 172 -4.05 22.61 -8.68
N ASN A 173 -3.93 21.34 -9.09
CA ASN A 173 -3.35 20.92 -10.37
C ASN A 173 -4.43 20.71 -11.46
N GLY A 174 -5.68 21.05 -11.16
CA GLY A 174 -6.81 21.01 -12.09
C GLY A 174 -7.42 19.63 -12.31
N PHE A 175 -7.09 18.63 -11.47
CA PHE A 175 -7.76 17.32 -11.52
C PHE A 175 -7.72 16.55 -10.19
N GLY A 176 -8.89 16.07 -9.75
CA GLY A 176 -9.05 15.28 -8.51
C GLY A 176 -8.83 13.77 -8.68
N LEU A 177 -8.74 13.03 -7.57
CA LEU A 177 -8.61 11.55 -7.58
C LEU A 177 -9.77 10.85 -8.32
N ALA A 178 -11.01 11.34 -8.14
CA ALA A 178 -12.19 10.76 -8.78
C ALA A 178 -12.17 10.97 -10.32
N GLU A 179 -11.78 12.15 -10.78
CA GLU A 179 -11.63 12.47 -12.20
C GLU A 179 -10.54 11.63 -12.87
N CYS A 180 -9.43 11.36 -12.15
CA CYS A 180 -8.39 10.44 -12.61
C CYS A 180 -8.87 9.00 -12.79
N CYS A 181 -10.02 8.63 -12.22
CA CYS A 181 -10.60 7.31 -12.45
C CYS A 181 -11.33 7.22 -13.81
N ASP A 182 -11.78 8.34 -14.40
CA ASP A 182 -12.49 8.37 -15.69
C ASP A 182 -11.56 8.02 -16.86
N PRO A 183 -11.81 6.91 -17.60
CA PRO A 183 -11.03 6.52 -18.78
C PRO A 183 -10.83 7.63 -19.82
N LYS A 184 -11.75 8.60 -19.90
CA LYS A 184 -11.70 9.70 -20.88
C LYS A 184 -10.88 10.90 -20.43
N HIS A 185 -10.59 11.01 -19.14
CA HIS A 185 -9.90 12.15 -18.57
C HIS A 185 -8.40 11.87 -18.46
N PHE A 186 -7.56 12.51 -19.28
CA PHE A 186 -6.10 12.43 -19.16
C PHE A 186 -5.53 13.85 -18.99
N PRO A 187 -4.97 14.20 -17.82
CA PRO A 187 -4.36 15.50 -17.61
C PRO A 187 -3.11 15.68 -18.47
N GLU A 188 -2.96 16.84 -19.10
CA GLU A 188 -1.85 17.14 -20.02
C GLU A 188 -0.47 16.99 -19.37
N THR A 189 -0.37 17.32 -18.08
CA THR A 189 0.87 17.25 -17.30
C THR A 189 1.19 15.85 -16.79
N ALA A 190 0.24 14.91 -16.80
CA ALA A 190 0.40 13.61 -16.16
C ALA A 190 1.47 12.72 -16.84
N GLY A 191 1.77 12.99 -18.11
CA GLY A 191 2.84 12.32 -18.84
C GLY A 191 4.23 12.94 -18.68
N ASN A 192 4.37 14.02 -17.93
CA ASN A 192 5.60 14.80 -17.82
C ASN A 192 6.26 14.57 -16.44
N VAL A 193 7.59 14.59 -16.41
CA VAL A 193 8.37 14.49 -15.17
C VAL A 193 9.30 15.68 -15.09
N TYR A 194 9.15 16.47 -14.04
CA TYR A 194 10.12 17.45 -13.61
C TYR A 194 10.75 16.96 -12.30
N PHE A 195 12.08 16.88 -12.22
CA PHE A 195 12.76 16.38 -11.03
C PHE A 195 14.06 17.14 -10.78
N GLU A 196 14.17 17.72 -9.58
CA GLU A 196 15.37 18.39 -9.11
C GLU A 196 16.10 17.55 -8.04
N TYR A 197 17.42 17.56 -8.11
CA TYR A 197 18.29 16.91 -7.14
C TYR A 197 19.61 17.65 -7.01
N ARG A 198 20.26 17.49 -5.86
CA ARG A 198 21.65 17.91 -5.67
C ARG A 198 22.53 16.68 -5.82
N PRO A 199 23.53 16.67 -6.73
CA PRO A 199 24.47 15.57 -6.83
C PRO A 199 25.24 15.39 -5.51
N ASP A 200 25.54 14.14 -5.14
CA ASP A 200 26.46 13.89 -4.03
C ASP A 200 27.87 14.28 -4.50
N HIS A 201 28.42 15.36 -3.93
CA HIS A 201 29.83 15.65 -4.09
C HIS A 201 30.60 14.51 -3.41
N GLY A 202 31.35 13.72 -4.18
CA GLY A 202 32.05 12.53 -3.71
C GLY A 202 32.66 12.75 -2.33
N GLY A 203 32.15 12.03 -1.34
CA GLY A 203 32.53 12.18 0.07
C GLY A 203 34.03 11.94 0.23
N ARG A 204 34.80 13.03 0.29
CA ARG A 204 36.09 13.00 0.97
C ARG A 204 35.78 12.92 2.45
N SER A 205 35.91 11.71 2.99
CA SER A 205 36.00 11.44 4.41
C SER A 205 36.88 12.50 5.08
N SER A 206 36.32 13.20 6.06
CA SER A 206 37.01 14.15 6.91
C SER A 206 38.06 13.41 7.75
N THR A 207 39.23 13.17 7.18
CA THR A 207 40.44 12.76 7.90
C THR A 207 41.63 13.31 7.13
N ASN A 208 41.88 14.60 7.34
CA ASN A 208 43.20 15.23 7.45
C ASN A 208 42.99 16.75 7.44
N GLN A 209 42.83 17.31 8.64
CA GLN A 209 43.34 18.66 8.86
C GLN A 209 44.85 18.58 8.66
N ASN A 210 45.36 19.23 7.61
CA ASN A 210 46.59 20.02 7.68
C ASN A 210 46.87 20.77 6.37
N LEU A 211 47.15 22.07 6.55
CA LEU A 211 47.85 23.01 5.66
C LEU A 211 47.08 23.50 4.42
N ALA A 212 46.43 24.64 4.61
CA ALA A 212 45.89 25.50 3.56
C ALA A 212 47.02 26.19 2.78
N ASN A 213 47.00 26.03 1.45
CA ASN A 213 47.58 26.99 0.51
C ASN A 213 46.45 27.94 0.05
N PRO A 214 46.59 29.27 0.18
CA PRO A 214 45.60 30.22 -0.30
C PRO A 214 45.89 30.51 -1.78
N GLY A 215 45.26 29.75 -2.68
CA GLY A 215 45.51 29.95 -4.11
C GLY A 215 44.83 28.94 -5.02
N ASP A 216 43.54 28.72 -4.82
CA ASP A 216 42.65 28.29 -5.91
C ASP A 216 41.20 28.47 -5.46
N GLN A 217 40.60 29.58 -5.88
CA GLN A 217 39.14 29.73 -5.85
C GLN A 217 38.57 28.83 -6.96
N SER A 218 38.57 27.51 -6.74
CA SER A 218 37.65 26.65 -7.48
C SER A 218 36.26 26.96 -6.94
N THR A 219 35.50 27.76 -7.68
CA THR A 219 34.06 27.91 -7.58
C THR A 219 33.42 26.52 -7.63
N SER A 220 33.25 25.88 -6.48
CA SER A 220 32.46 24.66 -6.33
C SER A 220 31.00 25.04 -6.55
N SER A 221 30.62 25.08 -7.83
CA SER A 221 29.27 25.39 -8.23
C SER A 221 28.36 24.29 -7.65
N ASN A 222 27.56 24.69 -6.67
CA ASN A 222 26.48 23.92 -6.06
C ASN A 222 25.36 23.76 -7.12
N THR A 223 25.68 23.11 -8.24
CA THR A 223 24.83 23.05 -9.42
C THR A 223 23.74 22.03 -9.16
N LEU A 224 22.51 22.56 -8.99
CA LEU A 224 21.30 21.77 -8.94
C LEU A 224 21.16 20.99 -10.26
N GLY A 225 21.04 19.67 -10.17
CA GLY A 225 20.73 18.81 -11.31
C GLY A 225 19.21 18.83 -11.55
N THR A 226 18.81 19.00 -12.81
CA THR A 226 17.40 19.01 -13.22
C THR A 226 17.17 17.99 -14.32
N ILE A 227 16.12 17.18 -14.17
CA ILE A 227 15.63 16.23 -15.17
C ILE A 227 14.25 16.70 -15.61
N VAL A 228 14.08 16.90 -16.91
CA VAL A 228 12.80 17.25 -17.53
C VAL A 228 12.50 16.24 -18.63
N LEU A 229 11.44 15.47 -18.45
CA LEU A 229 10.94 14.51 -19.42
C LEU A 229 9.51 14.89 -19.79
N GLN A 230 9.18 14.79 -21.06
CA GLN A 230 7.85 15.10 -21.56
C GLN A 230 7.25 13.89 -22.26
N ALA A 231 5.94 13.75 -22.13
CA ALA A 231 5.14 12.73 -22.80
C ALA A 231 5.72 11.30 -22.69
N LEU A 232 6.14 10.89 -21.48
CA LEU A 232 6.70 9.55 -21.23
C LEU A 232 5.75 8.44 -21.65
N HIS A 233 4.44 8.64 -21.51
CA HIS A 233 3.40 7.74 -21.99
C HIS A 233 3.46 7.41 -23.50
N ARG A 234 4.22 8.16 -24.30
CA ARG A 234 4.42 7.90 -25.74
C ARG A 234 5.70 7.12 -26.03
N ARG A 235 6.57 6.93 -25.04
CA ARG A 235 7.80 6.14 -25.21
C ARG A 235 7.46 4.65 -25.17
N ASN A 236 8.09 3.88 -26.05
CA ASN A 236 7.99 2.42 -26.06
C ASN A 236 9.06 1.80 -25.16
N GLN A 237 9.11 2.23 -23.90
CA GLN A 237 10.05 1.77 -22.89
C GLN A 237 9.30 1.57 -21.57
N SER A 238 9.67 0.55 -20.82
CA SER A 238 9.23 0.34 -19.44
C SER A 238 9.85 1.40 -18.51
N PRO A 239 9.23 1.67 -17.34
CA PRO A 239 9.81 2.58 -16.35
C PRO A 239 11.24 2.21 -15.95
N SER A 240 11.55 0.91 -15.83
CA SER A 240 12.89 0.43 -15.47
C SER A 240 13.91 0.71 -16.57
N GLU A 241 13.54 0.57 -17.85
CA GLU A 241 14.42 0.95 -18.97
C GLU A 241 14.69 2.46 -19.00
N ILE A 242 13.65 3.27 -18.79
CA ILE A 242 13.80 4.74 -18.69
C ILE A 242 14.70 5.10 -17.51
N MET A 243 14.56 4.40 -16.37
CA MET A 243 15.40 4.65 -15.19
C MET A 243 16.87 4.28 -15.43
N GLU A 244 17.17 3.19 -16.14
CA GLU A 244 18.55 2.85 -16.53
C GLU A 244 19.19 3.95 -17.38
N GLU A 245 18.44 4.45 -18.37
CA GLU A 245 18.87 5.57 -19.23
C GLU A 245 19.19 6.82 -18.39
N LEU A 246 18.30 7.19 -17.46
CA LEU A 246 18.49 8.35 -16.60
C LEU A 246 19.69 8.20 -15.67
N LEU A 247 19.90 7.03 -15.07
CA LEU A 247 21.04 6.78 -14.19
C LEU A 247 22.38 6.65 -14.93
N ALA A 248 22.35 6.47 -16.25
CA ALA A 248 23.55 6.56 -17.09
C ALA A 248 23.94 8.02 -17.36
N GLN A 249 22.95 8.91 -17.51
CA GLN A 249 23.15 10.32 -17.91
C GLN A 249 23.25 11.29 -16.72
N HIS A 250 22.63 10.95 -15.59
CA HIS A 250 22.46 11.83 -14.44
C HIS A 250 23.00 11.20 -13.15
N PRO A 251 23.87 11.88 -12.38
CA PRO A 251 24.38 11.40 -11.10
C PRO A 251 23.36 11.59 -9.96
N VAL A 252 22.20 10.95 -10.07
CA VAL A 252 21.12 11.04 -9.07
C VAL A 252 21.50 10.28 -7.79
N PRO A 253 21.54 10.94 -6.60
CA PRO A 253 21.82 10.29 -5.32
C PRO A 253 20.88 9.12 -5.03
N VAL A 254 21.39 8.05 -4.43
CA VAL A 254 20.63 6.81 -4.14
C VAL A 254 19.35 7.09 -3.33
N SER A 255 19.40 8.05 -2.40
CA SER A 255 18.24 8.49 -1.59
C SER A 255 17.13 9.14 -2.42
N ARG A 256 17.46 9.71 -3.58
CA ARG A 256 16.53 10.41 -4.49
C ARG A 256 16.04 9.53 -5.64
N GLN A 257 16.68 8.40 -5.89
CA GLN A 257 16.36 7.55 -7.04
C GLN A 257 14.93 6.98 -6.99
N MET A 258 14.41 6.59 -5.82
CA MET A 258 13.02 6.10 -5.75
C MET A 258 11.98 7.20 -5.99
N ALA A 259 12.25 8.42 -5.53
CA ALA A 259 11.37 9.56 -5.79
C ALA A 259 11.29 9.81 -7.30
N LEU A 260 12.44 9.84 -7.99
CA LEU A 260 12.48 9.94 -9.45
C LEU A 260 11.75 8.77 -10.11
N PHE A 261 12.05 7.52 -9.70
CA PHE A 261 11.44 6.34 -10.29
C PHE A 261 9.93 6.29 -10.11
N SER A 262 9.41 6.73 -8.96
CA SER A 262 7.97 6.77 -8.70
C SER A 262 7.26 7.72 -9.66
N ARG A 263 7.87 8.89 -9.94
CA ARG A 263 7.36 9.85 -10.95
C ARG A 263 7.46 9.30 -12.37
N VAL A 264 8.57 8.65 -12.73
CA VAL A 264 8.75 7.99 -14.05
C VAL A 264 7.70 6.90 -14.24
N ARG A 265 7.51 6.01 -13.26
CA ARG A 265 6.53 4.92 -13.30
C ARG A 265 5.10 5.46 -13.45
N LEU A 266 4.75 6.49 -12.67
CA LEU A 266 3.47 7.15 -12.79
C LEU A 266 3.27 7.71 -14.21
N ALA A 267 4.17 8.57 -14.68
CA ALA A 267 4.04 9.27 -15.95
C ALA A 267 4.09 8.37 -17.20
N THR A 268 4.76 7.22 -17.09
CA THR A 268 4.78 6.19 -18.15
C THR A 268 3.43 5.51 -18.29
N TYR A 269 2.77 5.21 -17.18
CA TYR A 269 1.55 4.40 -17.16
C TYR A 269 0.25 5.18 -17.07
N PHE A 270 0.30 6.48 -16.77
CA PHE A 270 -0.90 7.27 -16.47
C PHE A 270 -1.89 7.35 -17.64
N SER A 271 -1.44 7.20 -18.87
CA SER A 271 -2.30 7.23 -20.06
C SER A 271 -3.19 5.99 -20.19
N ASP A 272 -2.77 4.85 -19.64
CA ASP A 272 -3.55 3.62 -19.66
C ASP A 272 -4.52 3.62 -18.46
N PRO A 273 -5.85 3.58 -18.68
CA PRO A 273 -6.81 3.65 -17.58
C PRO A 273 -6.64 2.55 -16.53
N THR A 274 -6.27 1.34 -16.95
CA THR A 274 -6.10 0.19 -16.05
C THR A 274 -4.85 0.36 -15.19
N GLN A 275 -3.73 0.76 -15.78
CA GLN A 275 -2.50 1.01 -15.04
C GLN A 275 -2.63 2.26 -14.16
N ARG A 276 -3.30 3.30 -14.62
CA ARG A 276 -3.61 4.48 -13.82
C ARG A 276 -4.44 4.14 -12.59
N HIS A 277 -5.44 3.27 -12.69
CA HIS A 277 -6.17 2.76 -11.52
C HIS A 277 -5.23 2.07 -10.53
N LYS A 278 -4.24 1.31 -11.00
CA LYS A 278 -3.21 0.71 -10.13
C LYS A 278 -2.31 1.77 -9.49
N CYS A 279 -1.92 2.83 -10.20
CA CYS A 279 -1.19 3.97 -9.62
C CYS A 279 -1.98 4.66 -8.49
N ILE A 280 -3.28 4.89 -8.70
CA ILE A 280 -4.16 5.48 -7.67
C ILE A 280 -4.24 4.55 -6.46
N ARG A 281 -4.47 3.25 -6.66
CA ARG A 281 -4.49 2.27 -5.56
C ARG A 281 -3.17 2.23 -4.80
N ALA A 282 -2.05 2.26 -5.51
CA ALA A 282 -0.72 2.25 -4.90
C ALA A 282 -0.49 3.48 -4.02
N ARG A 283 -0.87 4.67 -4.50
CA ARG A 283 -0.81 5.92 -3.71
C ARG A 283 -1.66 5.84 -2.45
N LEU A 284 -2.92 5.40 -2.58
CA LEU A 284 -3.84 5.28 -1.44
C LEU A 284 -3.36 4.25 -0.40
N GLN A 285 -2.85 3.11 -0.84
CA GLN A 285 -2.27 2.11 0.06
C GLN A 285 -1.01 2.62 0.74
N ALA A 286 -0.12 3.33 0.02
CA ALA A 286 1.06 3.95 0.62
C ALA A 286 0.68 4.96 1.71
N LEU A 287 -0.30 5.84 1.42
CA LEU A 287 -0.86 6.77 2.41
C LEU A 287 -1.42 6.05 3.63
N SER A 288 -2.16 4.96 3.44
CA SER A 288 -2.70 4.16 4.56
C SER A 288 -1.59 3.59 5.46
N ILE A 289 -0.52 3.05 4.87
CA ILE A 289 0.61 2.48 5.61
C ILE A 289 1.34 3.58 6.38
N LEU A 290 1.54 4.73 5.73
CA LEU A 290 2.12 5.93 6.31
C LEU A 290 1.34 6.38 7.55
N SER A 291 0.01 6.50 7.50
CA SER A 291 -0.80 6.91 8.67
C SER A 291 -0.67 5.96 9.85
N TYR A 292 -0.63 4.66 9.60
CA TYR A 292 -0.55 3.66 10.67
C TYR A 292 0.84 3.60 11.31
N THR A 293 1.89 3.92 10.58
CA THR A 293 3.26 3.52 10.94
C THR A 293 4.17 4.68 11.26
N PHE A 294 4.09 5.76 10.50
CA PHE A 294 5.08 6.83 10.50
C PHE A 294 4.47 8.14 10.98
N GLU A 295 5.29 8.99 11.58
CA GLU A 295 4.98 10.41 11.69
C GLU A 295 5.35 11.02 10.35
N VAL A 296 4.33 11.48 9.63
CA VAL A 296 4.47 11.94 8.26
C VAL A 296 4.15 13.41 8.23
N ASP A 297 5.00 14.16 7.53
CA ASP A 297 4.84 15.57 7.31
C ASP A 297 3.46 15.87 6.68
N GLU A 298 2.75 16.85 7.23
CA GLU A 298 1.43 17.28 6.75
C GLU A 298 1.45 17.66 5.26
N ARG A 299 2.61 18.02 4.69
CA ARG A 299 2.77 18.32 3.26
C ARG A 299 2.37 17.17 2.33
N TYR A 300 2.43 15.91 2.79
CA TYR A 300 1.97 14.77 1.98
C TYR A 300 0.44 14.59 2.02
N LEU A 301 -0.23 15.34 2.89
CA LEU A 301 -1.66 15.29 3.19
C LEU A 301 -2.23 16.68 2.95
N TYR A 302 -2.27 17.05 1.68
CA TYR A 302 -2.81 18.32 1.23
C TYR A 302 -4.27 18.48 1.70
N PRO A 303 -4.72 19.71 2.00
CA PRO A 303 -5.99 19.96 2.69
C PRO A 303 -7.22 19.32 2.05
N SER A 304 -7.27 19.20 0.71
CA SER A 304 -8.41 18.63 -0.02
C SER A 304 -8.40 17.10 -0.13
N LEU A 305 -7.40 16.39 0.42
CA LEU A 305 -7.33 14.94 0.31
C LEU A 305 -8.56 14.25 0.91
N LEU A 306 -9.11 14.76 2.02
CA LEU A 306 -10.30 14.18 2.65
C LEU A 306 -11.49 14.20 1.69
N ASP A 307 -11.74 15.34 1.05
CA ASP A 307 -12.85 15.51 0.10
C ASP A 307 -12.65 14.63 -1.13
N GLU A 308 -11.43 14.59 -1.69
CA GLU A 308 -11.11 13.74 -2.84
C GLU A 308 -11.31 12.23 -2.54
N LEU A 309 -10.99 11.79 -1.31
CA LEU A 309 -11.26 10.42 -0.87
C LEU A 309 -12.77 10.13 -0.82
N VAL A 310 -13.59 11.08 -0.39
CA VAL A 310 -15.05 10.93 -0.35
C VAL A 310 -15.64 10.97 -1.76
N GLU A 311 -15.16 11.84 -2.65
CA GLU A 311 -15.57 11.88 -4.06
C GLU A 311 -15.34 10.53 -4.75
N VAL A 312 -14.22 9.86 -4.47
CA VAL A 312 -13.94 8.49 -4.95
C VAL A 312 -15.02 7.50 -4.49
N LEU A 313 -15.57 7.65 -3.28
CA LEU A 313 -16.67 6.78 -2.79
C LEU A 313 -17.96 6.98 -3.62
N GLY A 314 -18.15 8.17 -4.19
CA GLY A 314 -19.25 8.54 -5.07
C GLY A 314 -19.17 7.97 -6.49
N LEU A 315 -18.03 7.40 -6.91
CA LEU A 315 -17.90 6.76 -8.22
C LEU A 315 -18.92 5.61 -8.39
N PRO A 316 -19.21 5.15 -9.63
CA PRO A 316 -20.02 3.95 -9.84
C PRO A 316 -19.41 2.70 -9.19
N ASP A 317 -20.25 1.69 -8.94
CA ASP A 317 -19.76 0.37 -8.51
C ASP A 317 -19.16 -0.40 -9.71
N GLY A 318 -18.63 -1.61 -9.49
CA GLY A 318 -17.97 -2.40 -10.53
C GLY A 318 -16.45 -2.17 -10.55
N GLN A 319 -15.90 -1.67 -11.65
CA GLN A 319 -14.44 -1.57 -11.82
C GLN A 319 -13.74 -0.67 -10.78
N TYR A 320 -14.47 0.30 -10.19
CA TYR A 320 -13.92 1.23 -9.20
C TYR A 320 -13.92 0.68 -7.77
N LEU A 321 -14.53 -0.49 -7.54
CA LEU A 321 -14.74 -0.99 -6.17
C LEU A 321 -13.41 -1.26 -5.44
N GLY A 322 -12.38 -1.67 -6.17
CA GLY A 322 -11.03 -1.81 -5.62
C GLY A 322 -10.42 -0.48 -5.18
N ILE A 323 -10.64 0.60 -5.93
CA ILE A 323 -10.20 1.96 -5.57
C ILE A 323 -10.99 2.47 -4.37
N LYS A 324 -12.32 2.29 -4.37
CA LYS A 324 -13.17 2.67 -3.22
C LYS A 324 -12.73 1.95 -1.93
N ALA A 325 -12.38 0.66 -2.01
CA ALA A 325 -11.87 -0.08 -0.87
C ALA A 325 -10.52 0.48 -0.36
N CYS A 326 -9.64 0.91 -1.27
CA CYS A 326 -8.41 1.62 -0.90
C CYS A 326 -8.72 2.98 -0.24
N ALA A 327 -9.66 3.77 -0.78
CA ALA A 327 -10.04 5.05 -0.20
C ALA A 327 -10.60 4.90 1.23
N LEU A 328 -11.49 3.92 1.45
CA LEU A 328 -12.00 3.60 2.79
C LEU A 328 -10.90 3.17 3.76
N ARG A 329 -9.93 2.36 3.30
CA ARG A 329 -8.76 1.98 4.13
C ARG A 329 -7.89 3.18 4.47
N THR A 330 -7.68 4.10 3.52
CA THR A 330 -6.96 5.35 3.77
C THR A 330 -7.70 6.16 4.82
N LEU A 331 -8.99 6.45 4.62
CA LEU A 331 -9.85 7.17 5.58
C LEU A 331 -9.79 6.54 6.98
N THR A 332 -9.88 5.20 7.06
CA THR A 332 -9.76 4.47 8.32
C THR A 332 -8.40 4.72 8.99
N ALA A 333 -7.31 4.70 8.22
CA ALA A 333 -5.98 4.94 8.72
C ALA A 333 -5.81 6.39 9.23
N ILE A 334 -6.41 7.37 8.54
CA ILE A 334 -6.45 8.77 8.98
C ILE A 334 -7.13 8.89 10.34
N VAL A 335 -8.38 8.41 10.42
CA VAL A 335 -9.23 8.49 11.62
C VAL A 335 -8.55 7.80 12.81
N ASN A 336 -7.99 6.61 12.59
CA ASN A 336 -7.34 5.86 13.67
C ASN A 336 -6.04 6.50 14.14
N SER A 337 -5.28 7.15 13.26
CA SER A 337 -3.99 7.73 13.62
C SER A 337 -4.10 8.91 14.58
N HIS A 338 -5.21 9.67 14.55
CA HIS A 338 -5.39 10.95 15.25
C HIS A 338 -4.27 11.98 15.00
N ARG A 339 -3.39 11.74 14.02
CA ARG A 339 -2.13 12.48 13.81
C ARG A 339 -2.25 13.65 12.84
N TRP A 340 -3.36 13.74 12.10
CA TRP A 340 -3.43 14.57 10.89
C TRP A 340 -4.25 15.84 11.03
N GLY A 341 -4.52 16.29 12.27
CA GLY A 341 -5.27 17.53 12.52
C GLY A 341 -6.73 17.53 12.04
N ILE A 342 -7.22 16.44 11.44
CA ILE A 342 -8.61 16.28 11.02
C ILE A 342 -9.48 16.19 12.26
N ASN A 343 -10.33 17.19 12.44
CA ASN A 343 -11.34 17.21 13.50
C ASN A 343 -12.62 16.50 13.06
N TRP A 344 -13.43 16.09 14.05
CA TRP A 344 -14.72 15.43 13.84
C TRP A 344 -15.63 16.21 12.88
N GLY A 345 -15.68 17.54 13.00
CA GLY A 345 -16.55 18.39 12.17
C GLY A 345 -16.22 18.31 10.68
N SER A 346 -14.94 18.35 10.32
CA SER A 346 -14.46 18.18 8.95
C SER A 346 -14.82 16.79 8.42
N LEU A 347 -14.61 15.73 9.22
CA LEU A 347 -14.96 14.37 8.84
C LEU A 347 -16.46 14.19 8.59
N VAL A 348 -17.30 14.71 9.49
CA VAL A 348 -18.77 14.69 9.36
C VAL A 348 -19.22 15.49 8.14
N GLY A 349 -18.64 16.66 7.92
CA GLY A 349 -18.94 17.53 6.78
C GLY A 349 -18.61 16.85 5.45
N SER A 350 -17.36 16.43 5.26
CA SER A 350 -16.89 15.81 4.02
C SER A 350 -17.61 14.50 3.71
N THR A 351 -17.85 13.64 4.70
CA THR A 351 -18.54 12.35 4.47
C THR A 351 -20.07 12.49 4.32
N GLY A 352 -20.62 13.66 4.64
CA GLY A 352 -22.06 13.89 4.69
C GLY A 352 -22.77 13.15 5.84
N LEU A 353 -22.05 12.76 6.89
CA LEU A 353 -22.57 11.91 7.97
C LEU A 353 -23.68 12.57 8.78
N SER A 354 -23.81 13.90 8.74
CA SER A 354 -24.90 14.62 9.42
C SER A 354 -26.27 14.46 8.74
N SER A 355 -26.34 13.85 7.55
CA SER A 355 -27.56 13.72 6.76
C SER A 355 -27.83 12.27 6.37
N TYR A 356 -29.09 11.84 6.49
CA TYR A 356 -29.53 10.55 5.97
C TYR A 356 -29.21 10.38 4.47
N HIS A 357 -29.30 11.45 3.67
CA HIS A 357 -28.98 11.41 2.24
C HIS A 357 -27.51 11.72 1.91
N GLY A 358 -26.65 11.82 2.93
CA GLY A 358 -25.22 12.00 2.74
C GLY A 358 -24.57 10.84 1.99
N ILE A 359 -23.37 11.10 1.46
CA ILE A 359 -22.62 10.15 0.62
C ILE A 359 -22.37 8.84 1.38
N LEU A 360 -21.79 8.92 2.58
CA LEU A 360 -21.45 7.73 3.36
C LEU A 360 -22.69 6.97 3.87
N PRO A 361 -23.72 7.62 4.46
CA PRO A 361 -24.96 6.94 4.86
C PRO A 361 -25.68 6.24 3.70
N ASN A 362 -25.80 6.91 2.55
CA ASN A 362 -26.45 6.32 1.37
C ASN A 362 -25.66 5.12 0.82
N LEU A 363 -24.34 5.25 0.68
CA LEU A 363 -23.45 4.17 0.28
C LEU A 363 -23.61 2.95 1.20
N THR A 364 -23.60 3.19 2.52
CA THR A 364 -23.71 2.14 3.53
C THR A 364 -25.04 1.39 3.42
N ARG A 365 -26.16 2.12 3.36
CA ARG A 365 -27.49 1.52 3.20
C ARG A 365 -27.61 0.71 1.92
N LYS A 366 -27.25 1.30 0.77
CA LYS A 366 -27.31 0.61 -0.52
C LYS A 366 -26.50 -0.67 -0.51
N TRP A 367 -25.28 -0.63 0.03
CA TRP A 367 -24.39 -1.78 0.07
C TRP A 367 -24.90 -2.89 1.00
N VAL A 368 -25.30 -2.53 2.22
CA VAL A 368 -25.80 -3.50 3.21
C VAL A 368 -27.12 -4.12 2.76
N GLN A 369 -28.06 -3.33 2.26
CA GLN A 369 -29.32 -3.86 1.72
C GLN A 369 -29.04 -4.82 0.55
N GLY A 370 -28.08 -4.48 -0.32
CA GLY A 370 -27.69 -5.36 -1.41
C GLY A 370 -27.10 -6.69 -0.94
N LEU A 371 -26.33 -6.71 0.15
CA LEU A 371 -25.83 -7.93 0.78
C LEU A 371 -26.97 -8.75 1.40
N VAL A 372 -27.88 -8.11 2.13
CA VAL A 372 -29.01 -8.75 2.82
C VAL A 372 -29.98 -9.39 1.83
N ASP A 373 -30.31 -8.70 0.74
CA ASP A 373 -31.22 -9.18 -0.31
C ASP A 373 -30.55 -10.12 -1.32
N GLY A 374 -29.24 -10.35 -1.19
CA GLY A 374 -28.48 -11.24 -2.07
C GLY A 374 -28.21 -10.70 -3.48
N THR A 375 -28.51 -9.43 -3.75
CA THR A 375 -28.19 -8.75 -5.03
C THR A 375 -26.70 -8.46 -5.16
N ILE A 376 -26.00 -8.29 -4.03
CA ILE A 376 -24.55 -8.19 -3.95
C ILE A 376 -24.02 -9.48 -3.33
N LYS A 377 -23.23 -10.23 -4.11
CA LYS A 377 -22.48 -11.38 -3.61
C LYS A 377 -21.06 -10.94 -3.26
N ALA A 378 -20.62 -11.25 -2.05
CA ALA A 378 -19.26 -10.98 -1.58
C ALA A 378 -18.53 -12.27 -1.20
N PRO A 379 -18.24 -13.16 -2.17
CA PRO A 379 -17.52 -14.40 -1.88
C PRO A 379 -16.11 -14.12 -1.34
N ALA A 380 -15.59 -15.11 -0.64
CA ALA A 380 -14.23 -15.13 -0.09
C ALA A 380 -13.17 -14.75 -1.16
N GLY A 381 -12.28 -13.81 -0.84
CA GLY A 381 -11.22 -13.28 -1.70
C GLY A 381 -11.67 -12.25 -2.75
N SER A 382 -12.98 -12.00 -2.90
CA SER A 382 -13.48 -11.09 -3.93
C SER A 382 -13.27 -9.61 -3.61
N THR A 383 -13.23 -8.77 -4.65
CA THR A 383 -13.25 -7.30 -4.49
C THR A 383 -14.43 -6.81 -3.68
N ASN A 384 -15.59 -7.47 -3.80
CA ASN A 384 -16.79 -7.14 -3.02
C ASN A 384 -16.57 -7.42 -1.53
N GLN A 385 -15.91 -8.52 -1.16
CA GLN A 385 -15.53 -8.78 0.22
C GLN A 385 -14.52 -7.74 0.71
N HIS A 386 -13.49 -7.43 -0.07
CA HIS A 386 -12.49 -6.42 0.30
C HIS A 386 -13.10 -5.04 0.57
N PHE A 387 -14.05 -4.62 -0.28
CA PHE A 387 -14.80 -3.38 -0.08
C PHE A 387 -15.68 -3.45 1.17
N THR A 388 -16.42 -4.55 1.36
CA THR A 388 -17.28 -4.75 2.54
C THR A 388 -16.46 -4.65 3.83
N THR A 389 -15.33 -5.35 3.91
CA THR A 389 -14.42 -5.29 5.06
C THR A 389 -13.85 -3.88 5.28
N ALA A 390 -13.52 -3.15 4.20
CA ALA A 390 -13.03 -1.78 4.30
C ALA A 390 -14.11 -0.82 4.83
N LEU A 391 -15.36 -0.95 4.34
CA LEU A 391 -16.50 -0.15 4.77
C LEU A 391 -16.81 -0.38 6.25
N LEU A 392 -16.95 -1.64 6.66
CA LEU A 392 -17.23 -1.98 8.05
C LEU A 392 -16.09 -1.56 8.99
N SER A 393 -14.83 -1.74 8.56
CA SER A 393 -13.68 -1.26 9.34
C SER A 393 -13.70 0.25 9.49
N PHE A 394 -14.06 1.00 8.44
CA PHE A 394 -14.15 2.46 8.52
C PHE A 394 -15.25 2.89 9.48
N LEU A 395 -16.46 2.33 9.36
CA LEU A 395 -17.59 2.62 10.24
C LEU A 395 -17.28 2.31 11.71
N TYR A 396 -16.59 1.20 11.98
CA TYR A 396 -16.14 0.87 13.33
C TYR A 396 -15.22 1.95 13.91
N HIS A 397 -14.17 2.35 13.18
CA HIS A 397 -13.24 3.36 13.66
C HIS A 397 -13.89 4.75 13.77
N LEU A 398 -14.86 5.04 12.91
CA LEU A 398 -15.65 6.26 12.95
C LEU A 398 -16.52 6.32 14.22
N ALA A 399 -17.16 5.21 14.59
CA ALA A 399 -17.93 5.09 15.82
C ALA A 399 -17.04 5.26 17.07
N CYS A 400 -15.86 4.61 17.09
CA CYS A 400 -14.90 4.81 18.18
C CYS A 400 -14.43 6.27 18.27
N TYR A 401 -14.25 6.96 17.15
CA TYR A 401 -13.84 8.37 17.16
C TYR A 401 -14.94 9.28 17.70
N GLU A 402 -16.20 9.07 17.30
CA GLU A 402 -17.38 9.79 17.80
C GLU A 402 -17.49 9.67 19.33
N GLU A 403 -17.37 8.45 19.86
CA GLU A 403 -17.43 8.16 21.30
C GLU A 403 -16.32 8.88 22.08
N ASN A 404 -15.10 8.93 21.54
CA ASN A 404 -13.96 9.58 22.17
C ASN A 404 -13.96 11.12 22.03
N SER A 405 -14.73 11.68 21.09
CA SER A 405 -14.76 13.12 20.81
C SER A 405 -15.61 13.95 21.78
N GLY A 406 -16.28 13.33 22.77
CA GLY A 406 -16.69 13.99 24.01
C GLY A 406 -18.11 13.65 24.55
N PRO A 407 -18.29 13.59 25.89
CA PRO A 407 -19.54 13.18 26.56
C PRO A 407 -20.64 14.26 26.63
N GLY A 408 -20.64 15.25 25.73
CA GLY A 408 -21.58 16.38 25.74
C GLY A 408 -22.45 16.56 24.50
N ASN A 409 -22.22 15.77 23.45
CA ASN A 409 -22.87 15.96 22.14
C ASN A 409 -23.85 14.81 21.78
N THR A 410 -24.39 14.12 22.80
CA THR A 410 -25.32 12.99 22.62
C THR A 410 -26.67 13.40 22.01
N GLN A 411 -26.97 14.70 21.91
CA GLN A 411 -28.18 15.18 21.23
C GLN A 411 -28.06 15.21 19.70
N ASN A 412 -26.85 15.14 19.15
CA ASN A 412 -26.58 15.10 17.71
C ASN A 412 -25.44 14.10 17.43
N ALA A 413 -25.66 12.80 17.63
CA ALA A 413 -24.72 11.76 17.19
C ALA A 413 -24.93 11.52 15.68
N PRO A 414 -24.03 11.99 14.78
CA PRO A 414 -24.23 11.85 13.35
C PRO A 414 -24.43 10.40 12.88
N LEU A 415 -23.79 9.43 13.52
CA LEU A 415 -23.98 8.01 13.16
C LEU A 415 -25.40 7.49 13.42
N SER A 416 -26.00 7.93 14.53
CA SER A 416 -27.38 7.60 14.89
C SER A 416 -28.37 8.33 13.98
N SER A 417 -28.20 9.65 13.80
CA SER A 417 -29.15 10.47 13.04
C SER A 417 -29.13 10.20 11.53
N SER A 418 -28.04 9.64 11.00
CA SER A 418 -27.94 9.27 9.59
C SER A 418 -28.50 7.89 9.24
N GLY A 419 -28.94 7.11 10.23
CA GLY A 419 -29.44 5.74 10.05
C GLY A 419 -28.35 4.71 9.75
N VAL A 420 -27.06 5.08 9.89
CA VAL A 420 -25.94 4.15 9.69
C VAL A 420 -25.94 3.05 10.75
N LEU A 421 -26.22 3.38 12.01
CA LEU A 421 -26.30 2.39 13.09
C LEU A 421 -27.43 1.38 12.86
N ASP A 422 -28.61 1.84 12.43
CA ASP A 422 -29.74 0.95 12.10
C ASP A 422 -29.39 -0.03 10.99
N THR A 423 -28.66 0.47 9.98
CA THR A 423 -28.18 -0.34 8.86
C THR A 423 -27.18 -1.41 9.34
N MET A 424 -26.27 -1.07 10.24
CA MET A 424 -25.34 -2.03 10.83
C MET A 424 -26.06 -3.08 11.67
N MET A 425 -27.07 -2.69 12.44
CA MET A 425 -27.90 -3.62 13.21
C MET A 425 -28.64 -4.61 12.30
N GLN A 426 -29.14 -4.15 11.14
CA GLN A 426 -29.74 -5.02 10.13
C GLN A 426 -28.75 -6.09 9.66
N LEU A 427 -27.50 -5.71 9.32
CA LEU A 427 -26.46 -6.64 8.89
C LEU A 427 -26.11 -7.67 9.99
N ILE A 428 -25.96 -7.23 11.24
CA ILE A 428 -25.69 -8.11 12.39
C ILE A 428 -26.83 -9.11 12.58
N SER A 429 -28.08 -8.65 12.48
CA SER A 429 -29.26 -9.52 12.63
C SER A 429 -29.34 -10.57 11.52
N TRP A 430 -28.99 -10.20 10.28
CA TRP A 430 -28.95 -11.11 9.14
C TRP A 430 -27.87 -12.17 9.30
N HIS A 431 -26.65 -11.78 9.70
CA HIS A 431 -25.56 -12.72 9.94
C HIS A 431 -25.87 -13.70 11.08
N SER A 432 -26.52 -13.21 12.13
CA SER A 432 -26.97 -14.06 13.26
C SER A 432 -28.01 -15.09 12.81
N ARG A 433 -28.89 -14.75 11.86
CA ARG A 433 -29.86 -15.70 11.29
C ARG A 433 -29.20 -16.76 10.41
N ILE A 434 -28.16 -16.41 9.65
CA ILE A 434 -27.42 -17.37 8.83
C ILE A 434 -26.64 -18.37 9.67
N MET A 435 -26.09 -17.97 10.83
CA MET A 435 -25.39 -18.92 11.72
C MET A 435 -26.31 -19.89 12.47
N ILE A 436 -27.63 -19.63 12.51
CA ILE A 436 -28.62 -20.46 13.22
C ILE A 436 -29.25 -21.50 12.27
N ILE A 437 -29.06 -21.36 10.95
CA ILE A 437 -29.47 -22.29 9.90
C ILE A 437 -28.25 -23.14 9.51
#